data_AF-A0A363TQ41-F1
#
_entry.id   AF-A0A363TQ41-F1
#
_cell.length_a   1.000
_cell.length_b   1.000
_cell.length_c   1.000
_cell.angle_alpha   90.00
_cell.angle_beta   90.00
_cell.angle_gamma   90.00
#
_symmetry.space_group_name_H-M   'P 1'
#
loop_
_entity.id
_entity.type
_entity.pdbx_description
1 polymer ?
#
loop_
_entity_poly.entity_id
_entity_poly.type
_entity_poly.pdbx_seq_one_letter_code
_entity_poly.pdbx_strand_id
1 'polypeptide(L)'
;MEDETRKIKVSLTEDPPAGEGVRGSIQNFIMGLSVPEKVELAGKGNKEVREILSRDPNRMVARAVMSSPRLTDADVGFYAAAAQTNEEILRAIGENREYMSNSNILLALVSNPRTPAPVALRHLSRLKANELGIIGRNRSVSALVRQEAKRLLLRKR
;
A
#
# COMPACT_ATOMS: atom_id res chain seq x y z
N MET A 1 37.70 6.84 5.79
CA MET A 1 36.81 7.90 6.31
C MET A 1 35.46 7.26 6.49
N GLU A 2 35.31 6.63 7.66
CA GLU A 2 34.26 5.70 8.01
C GLU A 2 33.07 6.47 8.60
N ASP A 3 31.94 6.41 7.90
CA ASP A 3 30.59 6.14 8.45
C ASP A 3 30.11 6.87 9.73
N GLU A 4 30.40 8.16 9.88
CA GLU A 4 30.06 8.92 11.10
C GLU A 4 28.65 9.56 11.13
N THR A 5 27.80 9.43 10.11
CA THR A 5 26.54 10.22 10.01
C THR A 5 25.22 9.48 10.22
N ARG A 6 25.17 8.30 10.85
CA ARG A 6 23.92 7.49 10.85
C ARG A 6 23.37 7.10 12.22
N LYS A 7 23.52 7.93 13.24
CA LYS A 7 22.90 7.69 14.56
C LYS A 7 21.60 8.46 14.74
N ILE A 8 20.49 7.90 14.23
CA ILE A 8 19.17 8.23 14.77
C ILE A 8 19.00 7.45 16.09
N LYS A 9 18.74 8.14 17.20
CA LYS A 9 18.38 7.53 18.50
C LYS A 9 16.91 7.06 18.52
N VAL A 10 16.49 6.35 17.49
CA VAL A 10 15.12 5.83 17.36
C VAL A 10 15.23 4.40 16.85
N SER A 11 14.64 3.48 17.60
CA SER A 11 14.61 2.08 17.22
C SER A 11 13.77 1.93 15.95
N LEU A 12 14.43 1.59 14.84
CA LEU A 12 13.77 1.34 13.55
C LEU A 12 13.13 -0.06 13.50
N THR A 13 13.41 -0.90 14.50
CA THR A 13 12.99 -2.30 14.60
C THR A 13 12.04 -2.57 15.76
N GLU A 14 11.92 -1.65 16.71
CA GLU A 14 10.93 -1.68 17.79
C GLU A 14 9.88 -0.59 17.51
N ASP A 15 8.71 -0.67 18.14
CA ASP A 15 7.65 0.34 18.02
C ASP A 15 7.72 1.37 19.17
N PRO A 16 8.56 2.43 19.13
CA PRO A 16 8.43 3.53 20.06
C PRO A 16 7.24 4.43 19.65
N PRO A 17 6.62 5.16 20.59
CA PRO A 17 5.62 6.17 20.26
C PRO A 17 6.30 7.34 19.54
N ALA A 18 6.28 7.34 18.21
CA ALA A 18 6.94 8.35 17.40
C ALA A 18 6.04 9.59 17.24
N GLY A 19 6.46 10.73 17.78
CA GLY A 19 5.88 12.04 17.47
C GLY A 19 6.24 12.53 16.05
N GLU A 20 5.51 13.52 15.52
CA GLU A 20 5.64 13.97 14.12
C GLU A 20 7.07 14.39 13.71
N GLY A 21 7.83 15.04 14.60
CA GLY A 21 9.23 15.42 14.33
C GLY A 21 10.21 14.24 14.20
N VAL A 22 9.91 13.13 14.89
CA VAL A 22 10.67 11.89 14.80
C VAL A 22 10.42 11.21 13.45
N ARG A 23 9.17 11.22 12.99
CA ARG A 23 8.76 10.64 11.71
C ARG A 23 9.50 11.27 10.53
N GLY A 24 9.58 12.60 10.46
CA GLY A 24 10.32 13.29 9.40
C GLY A 24 11.82 12.92 9.37
N SER A 25 12.42 12.75 10.54
CA SER A 25 13.82 12.34 10.67
C SER A 25 14.05 10.90 10.19
N ILE A 26 13.14 9.97 10.52
CA ILE A 26 13.18 8.58 10.04
C ILE A 26 13.06 8.55 8.51
N GLN A 27 12.14 9.32 7.95
CA GLN A 27 11.93 9.38 6.50
C GLN A 27 13.18 9.85 5.76
N ASN A 28 13.80 10.96 6.22
CA ASN A 28 15.03 11.48 5.61
C ASN A 28 16.17 10.46 5.65
N PHE A 29 16.29 9.71 6.75
CA PHE A 29 17.28 8.65 6.86
C PHE A 29 17.01 7.49 5.89
N ILE A 30 15.78 6.99 5.84
CA ILE A 30 15.39 5.93 4.91
C ILE A 30 15.65 6.35 3.46
N MET A 31 15.37 7.61 3.12
CA MET A 31 15.64 8.13 1.78
C MET A 31 17.12 8.12 1.39
N GLY A 32 18.03 8.25 2.38
CA GLY A 32 19.48 8.17 2.18
C GLY A 32 20.05 6.75 2.10
N LEU A 33 19.25 5.71 2.33
CA LEU A 33 19.68 4.32 2.22
C LEU A 33 19.71 3.85 0.76
N SER A 34 20.64 2.95 0.47
CA SER A 34 20.69 2.19 -0.77
C SER A 34 19.52 1.20 -0.87
N VAL A 35 19.24 0.71 -2.08
CA VAL A 35 18.15 -0.23 -2.30
C VAL A 35 18.29 -1.53 -1.48
N PRO A 36 19.48 -2.18 -1.38
CA PRO A 36 19.66 -3.35 -0.53
C PRO A 36 19.38 -3.08 0.96
N GLU A 37 19.86 -1.94 1.48
CA GLU A 37 19.61 -1.53 2.87
C GLU A 37 18.11 -1.32 3.12
N LYS A 38 17.40 -0.69 2.18
CA LYS A 38 15.93 -0.52 2.25
C LYS A 38 15.19 -1.86 2.22
N VAL A 39 15.64 -2.81 1.40
CA VAL A 39 15.06 -4.16 1.32
C VAL A 39 15.22 -4.90 2.64
N GLU A 40 16.42 -4.86 3.23
CA GLU A 40 16.66 -5.46 4.55
C GLU A 40 15.79 -4.78 5.64
N LEU A 41 15.73 -3.45 5.61
CA LEU A 41 14.97 -2.66 6.55
C LEU A 41 13.46 -2.87 6.40
N ALA A 42 12.94 -3.12 5.20
CA ALA A 42 11.53 -3.44 4.99
C ALA A 42 11.11 -4.74 5.70
N GLY A 43 12.02 -5.72 5.77
CA GLY A 43 11.77 -6.99 6.44
C GLY A 43 11.80 -6.88 7.97
N LYS A 44 12.78 -6.15 8.51
CA LYS A 44 13.05 -6.05 9.95
C LYS A 44 12.39 -4.84 10.63
N GLY A 45 12.00 -3.85 9.84
CA GLY A 45 11.50 -2.56 10.29
C GLY A 45 10.19 -2.64 11.05
N ASN A 46 9.98 -1.66 11.91
CA ASN A 46 8.74 -1.42 12.62
C ASN A 46 7.62 -0.96 11.65
N LYS A 47 6.42 -0.74 12.18
CA LYS A 47 5.27 -0.36 11.34
C LYS A 47 5.52 0.93 10.54
N GLU A 48 6.09 1.95 11.18
CA GLU A 48 6.34 3.26 10.58
C GLU A 48 7.33 3.16 9.41
N VAL A 49 8.41 2.40 9.61
CA VAL A 49 9.41 2.15 8.57
C VAL A 49 8.80 1.47 7.35
N ARG A 50 7.94 0.45 7.55
CA ARG A 50 7.24 -0.20 6.43
C ARG A 50 6.26 0.74 5.74
N GLU A 51 5.59 1.61 6.49
CA GLU A 51 4.71 2.62 5.88
C GLU A 51 5.48 3.57 4.97
N ILE A 52 6.64 4.06 5.42
CA ILE A 52 7.51 4.92 4.60
C ILE A 52 7.98 4.16 3.35
N LEU A 53 8.48 2.93 3.53
CA LEU A 53 8.98 2.08 2.44
C LEU A 53 7.88 1.63 1.48
N SER A 54 6.61 1.60 1.91
CA SER A 54 5.47 1.26 1.02
C SER A 54 5.28 2.24 -0.14
N ARG A 55 5.87 3.44 -0.02
CA ARG A 55 5.82 4.53 -1.00
C ARG A 55 7.09 4.60 -1.84
N ASP A 56 8.11 3.79 -1.53
CA ASP A 56 9.36 3.77 -2.28
C ASP A 56 9.10 3.33 -3.73
N PRO A 57 9.66 4.00 -4.75
CA PRO A 57 9.40 3.66 -6.15
C PRO A 57 10.03 2.32 -6.57
N ASN A 58 11.00 1.79 -5.83
CA ASN A 58 11.70 0.57 -6.19
C ASN A 58 10.85 -0.69 -5.94
N ARG A 59 10.66 -1.49 -6.99
CA ARG A 59 9.86 -2.73 -6.94
C ARG A 59 10.41 -3.78 -5.98
N MET A 60 11.74 -3.84 -5.78
CA MET A 60 12.34 -4.79 -4.84
C MET A 60 12.00 -4.41 -3.39
N VAL A 61 12.02 -3.12 -3.06
CA VAL A 61 11.62 -2.61 -1.74
C VAL A 61 10.14 -2.91 -1.50
N ALA A 62 9.28 -2.62 -2.47
CA ALA A 62 7.85 -2.93 -2.41
C ALA A 62 7.58 -4.43 -2.12
N ARG A 63 8.31 -5.33 -2.78
CA ARG A 63 8.21 -6.77 -2.52
C ARG A 63 8.67 -7.14 -1.12
N ALA A 64 9.77 -6.54 -0.65
CA ALA A 64 10.29 -6.77 0.69
C ALA A 64 9.31 -6.34 1.79
N VAL A 65 8.59 -5.22 1.58
CA VAL A 65 7.51 -4.76 2.48
C VAL A 65 6.40 -5.81 2.56
N MET A 66 5.97 -6.35 1.42
CA MET A 66 4.92 -7.36 1.36
C MET A 66 5.33 -8.73 1.90
N SER A 67 6.63 -9.05 1.93
CA SER A 67 7.16 -10.28 2.51
C SER A 67 7.51 -10.17 4.00
N SER A 68 7.26 -9.03 4.64
CA SER A 68 7.59 -8.85 6.05
C SER A 68 6.72 -9.78 6.92
N PRO A 69 7.32 -10.56 7.84
CA PRO A 69 6.56 -11.43 8.74
C PRO A 69 5.74 -10.65 9.78
N ARG A 70 5.99 -9.34 9.90
CA ARG A 70 5.28 -8.43 10.81
C ARG A 70 4.13 -7.69 10.13
N LEU A 71 3.87 -7.98 8.85
CA LEU A 71 2.79 -7.35 8.10
C LEU A 71 1.43 -7.85 8.62
N THR A 72 0.54 -6.91 8.91
CA THR A 72 -0.81 -7.21 9.40
C THR A 72 -1.88 -6.83 8.39
N ASP A 73 -3.08 -7.40 8.50
CA ASP A 73 -4.24 -7.02 7.68
C ASP A 73 -4.58 -5.52 7.78
N ALA A 74 -4.35 -4.92 8.94
CA ALA A 74 -4.54 -3.49 9.15
C ALA A 74 -3.55 -2.67 8.32
N ASP A 75 -2.28 -3.09 8.27
CA ASP A 75 -1.26 -2.47 7.41
C ASP A 75 -1.62 -2.61 5.93
N VAL A 76 -2.07 -3.81 5.53
CA VAL A 76 -2.50 -4.08 4.15
C VAL A 76 -3.70 -3.22 3.75
N GLY A 77 -4.69 -3.09 4.63
CA GLY A 77 -5.83 -2.20 4.39
C GLY A 77 -5.41 -0.73 4.26
N PHE A 78 -4.45 -0.29 5.08
CA PHE A 78 -3.87 1.05 4.97
C PHE A 78 -3.16 1.26 3.63
N TYR A 79 -2.31 0.30 3.20
CA TYR A 79 -1.62 0.38 1.91
C TYR A 79 -2.60 0.34 0.73
N ALA A 80 -3.65 -0.48 0.80
CA ALA A 80 -4.68 -0.54 -0.22
C ALA A 80 -5.42 0.80 -0.38
N ALA A 81 -5.64 1.56 0.70
CA ALA A 81 -6.33 2.83 0.67
C ALA A 81 -5.42 4.04 0.32
N ALA A 82 -4.11 3.93 0.55
CA ALA A 82 -3.19 5.05 0.42
C ALA A 82 -2.82 5.34 -1.05
N ALA A 83 -3.10 6.57 -1.50
CA ALA A 83 -2.84 7.00 -2.89
C ALA A 83 -1.35 7.13 -3.26
N GLN A 84 -0.45 7.04 -2.27
CA GLN A 84 1.01 7.08 -2.47
C GLN A 84 1.66 5.71 -2.48
N THR A 85 0.89 4.63 -2.25
CA THR A 85 1.42 3.28 -2.22
C THR A 85 1.95 2.84 -3.58
N ASN A 86 3.07 2.13 -3.58
CA ASN A 86 3.68 1.58 -4.78
C ASN A 86 2.72 0.60 -5.49
N GLU A 87 2.64 0.68 -6.81
CA GLU A 87 1.75 -0.17 -7.61
C GLU A 87 2.05 -1.67 -7.48
N GLU A 88 3.31 -2.05 -7.23
CA GLU A 88 3.71 -3.44 -6.99
C GLU A 88 3.10 -3.98 -5.70
N ILE A 89 2.96 -3.16 -4.66
CA ILE A 89 2.24 -3.52 -3.42
C ILE A 89 0.77 -3.76 -3.74
N LEU A 90 0.13 -2.85 -4.47
CA LEU A 90 -1.28 -2.98 -4.86
C LEU A 90 -1.53 -4.24 -5.71
N ARG A 91 -0.58 -4.57 -6.61
CA ARG A 91 -0.62 -5.82 -7.39
C ARG A 91 -0.54 -7.04 -6.48
N ALA A 92 0.42 -7.08 -5.55
CA ALA A 92 0.58 -8.18 -4.60
C ALA A 92 -0.66 -8.37 -3.71
N ILE A 93 -1.23 -7.27 -3.21
CA ILE A 93 -2.49 -7.29 -2.44
C ILE A 93 -3.61 -7.90 -3.29
N GLY A 94 -3.74 -7.46 -4.55
CA GLY A 94 -4.77 -7.96 -5.46
C GLY A 94 -4.62 -9.43 -5.84
N GLU A 95 -3.43 -10.01 -5.76
CA GLU A 95 -3.13 -11.42 -6.05
C GLU A 95 -3.37 -12.34 -4.85
N ASN A 96 -3.28 -11.81 -3.62
CA ASN A 96 -3.53 -12.57 -2.41
C ASN A 96 -5.04 -12.78 -2.19
N ARG A 97 -5.48 -14.04 -2.20
CA ARG A 97 -6.89 -14.42 -2.01
C ARG A 97 -7.43 -14.09 -0.63
N GLU A 98 -6.59 -14.17 0.39
CA GLU A 98 -6.96 -13.88 1.79
C GLU A 98 -7.35 -12.41 1.94
N TYR A 99 -6.47 -11.49 1.52
CA TYR A 99 -6.78 -10.04 1.52
C TYR A 99 -7.99 -9.70 0.66
N MET A 100 -8.12 -10.35 -0.49
CA MET A 100 -9.26 -10.15 -1.37
C MET A 100 -10.56 -10.80 -0.87
N SER A 101 -10.54 -11.58 0.22
CA SER A 101 -11.76 -12.04 0.89
C SER A 101 -12.35 -10.94 1.79
N ASN A 102 -11.51 -10.02 2.28
CA ASN A 102 -11.93 -8.89 3.10
C ASN A 102 -12.54 -7.79 2.22
N SER A 103 -13.84 -7.51 2.42
CA SER A 103 -14.58 -6.53 1.63
C SER A 103 -14.00 -5.12 1.75
N ASN A 104 -13.47 -4.74 2.92
CA ASN A 104 -12.88 -3.42 3.14
C ASN A 104 -11.58 -3.25 2.35
N ILE A 105 -10.71 -4.26 2.38
CA ILE A 105 -9.44 -4.24 1.62
C ILE A 105 -9.73 -4.27 0.12
N LEU A 106 -10.69 -5.09 -0.33
CA LEU A 106 -11.08 -5.16 -1.73
C LEU A 106 -11.62 -3.82 -2.23
N LEU A 107 -12.52 -3.17 -1.49
CA LEU A 107 -13.05 -1.86 -1.86
C LEU A 107 -11.95 -0.78 -1.87
N ALA A 108 -11.07 -0.77 -0.86
CA ALA A 108 -9.95 0.15 -0.78
C ALA A 108 -9.03 0.00 -1.99
N LEU A 109 -8.63 -1.23 -2.33
CA LEU A 109 -7.78 -1.53 -3.47
C LEU A 109 -8.40 -1.04 -4.78
N VAL A 110 -9.68 -1.34 -5.03
CA VAL A 110 -10.35 -0.93 -6.28
C VAL A 110 -10.55 0.58 -6.35
N SER A 111 -10.73 1.25 -5.21
CA SER A 111 -10.91 2.70 -5.12
C SER A 111 -9.62 3.51 -5.24
N ASN A 112 -8.46 2.85 -5.14
CA ASN A 112 -7.17 3.52 -5.12
C ASN A 112 -6.75 3.98 -6.53
N PRO A 113 -6.36 5.26 -6.71
CA PRO A 113 -5.95 5.80 -8.01
C PRO A 113 -4.68 5.15 -8.59
N ARG A 114 -3.82 4.57 -7.75
CA ARG A 114 -2.59 3.89 -8.16
C ARG A 114 -2.80 2.42 -8.50
N THR A 115 -3.98 1.86 -8.23
CA THR A 115 -4.24 0.45 -8.57
C THR A 115 -4.27 0.30 -10.09
N PRO A 116 -3.43 -0.57 -10.67
CA PRO A 116 -3.45 -0.82 -12.11
C PRO A 116 -4.84 -1.29 -12.56
N ALA A 117 -5.36 -0.70 -13.64
CA ALA A 117 -6.70 -0.98 -14.13
C ALA A 117 -7.00 -2.50 -14.28
N PRO A 118 -6.09 -3.35 -14.80
CA PRO A 118 -6.34 -4.79 -14.87
C PRO A 118 -6.60 -5.46 -13.52
N VAL A 119 -5.91 -5.02 -12.46
CA VAL A 119 -6.07 -5.53 -11.10
C VAL A 119 -7.44 -5.13 -10.54
N ALA A 120 -7.82 -3.86 -10.71
CA ALA A 120 -9.11 -3.35 -10.27
C ALA A 120 -10.29 -4.04 -11.00
N LEU A 121 -10.20 -4.16 -12.33
CA LEU A 121 -11.24 -4.78 -13.16
C LEU A 121 -11.49 -6.24 -12.79
N ARG A 122 -10.44 -7.00 -12.44
CA ARG A 122 -10.55 -8.40 -12.01
C ARG A 122 -11.46 -8.58 -10.79
N HIS A 123 -11.46 -7.62 -9.87
CA HIS A 123 -12.20 -7.70 -8.62
C HIS A 123 -13.52 -6.93 -8.64
N LEU A 124 -13.78 -6.13 -9.67
CA LEU A 124 -14.92 -5.22 -9.71
C LEU A 124 -16.27 -5.93 -9.66
N SER A 125 -16.40 -7.11 -10.28
CA SER A 125 -17.62 -7.93 -10.27
C SER A 125 -18.01 -8.46 -8.88
N ARG A 126 -17.06 -8.48 -7.95
CA ARG A 126 -17.23 -8.96 -6.57
C ARG A 126 -17.83 -7.90 -5.65
N LEU A 127 -17.80 -6.63 -6.06
CA LEU A 127 -18.39 -5.54 -5.29
C LEU A 127 -19.93 -5.62 -5.26
N LYS A 128 -20.48 -5.14 -4.15
CA LYS A 128 -21.92 -4.97 -3.94
C LYS A 128 -22.43 -3.75 -4.73
N ALA A 129 -23.75 -3.67 -4.93
CA ALA A 129 -24.35 -2.59 -5.73
C ALA A 129 -24.04 -1.18 -5.18
N ASN A 130 -24.07 -1.00 -3.85
CA ASN A 130 -23.69 0.25 -3.20
C ASN A 130 -22.22 0.63 -3.49
N GLU A 131 -21.31 -0.34 -3.39
CA GLU A 131 -19.88 -0.16 -3.63
C GLU A 131 -19.58 0.16 -5.10
N LEU A 132 -20.22 -0.53 -6.04
CA LEU A 132 -20.15 -0.20 -7.47
C LEU A 132 -20.61 1.23 -7.75
N GLY A 133 -21.65 1.69 -7.04
CA GLY A 133 -22.11 3.08 -7.10
C GLY A 133 -21.09 4.11 -6.58
N ILE A 134 -20.25 3.73 -5.62
CA ILE A 134 -19.13 4.55 -5.14
C ILE A 134 -18.05 4.61 -6.23
N ILE A 135 -17.60 3.46 -6.73
CA ILE A 135 -16.55 3.38 -7.77
C ILE A 135 -16.97 4.12 -9.04
N GLY A 136 -18.21 3.94 -9.50
CA GLY A 136 -18.71 4.59 -10.71
C GLY A 136 -18.73 6.13 -10.65
N ARG A 137 -18.77 6.71 -9.44
CA ARG A 137 -18.72 8.16 -9.21
C ARG A 137 -17.32 8.67 -8.88
N ASN A 138 -16.42 7.80 -8.44
CA ASN A 138 -15.10 8.18 -7.96
C ASN A 138 -14.16 8.57 -9.11
N ARG A 139 -13.90 9.88 -9.27
CA ARG A 139 -13.05 10.41 -10.35
C ARG A 139 -11.56 10.10 -10.20
N SER A 140 -11.10 9.62 -9.03
CA SER A 140 -9.69 9.27 -8.83
C SER A 140 -9.30 7.97 -9.54
N VAL A 141 -10.25 7.05 -9.74
CA VAL A 141 -9.99 5.79 -10.44
C VAL A 141 -10.08 5.96 -11.95
N SER A 142 -9.40 5.07 -12.68
CA SER A 142 -9.36 5.11 -14.16
C SER A 142 -10.76 5.14 -14.79
N ALA A 143 -10.89 5.85 -15.92
CA ALA A 143 -12.16 5.96 -16.63
C ALA A 143 -12.75 4.59 -17.01
N LEU A 144 -11.90 3.64 -17.39
CA LEU A 144 -12.27 2.26 -17.69
C LEU A 144 -12.92 1.57 -16.49
N VAL A 145 -12.31 1.65 -15.31
CA VAL A 145 -12.85 1.04 -14.07
C VAL A 145 -14.19 1.69 -13.70
N ARG A 146 -14.32 3.01 -13.83
CA ARG A 146 -15.60 3.70 -13.58
C ARG A 146 -16.72 3.24 -14.51
N GLN A 147 -16.42 3.17 -15.81
CA GLN A 147 -17.39 2.78 -16.82
C GLN A 147 -17.88 1.36 -16.59
N GLU A 148 -16.94 0.44 -16.31
CA GLU A 148 -17.27 -0.94 -16.00
C GLU A 148 -18.07 -1.07 -14.71
N ALA A 149 -17.75 -0.28 -13.67
CA ALA A 149 -18.51 -0.27 -12.43
C ALA A 149 -19.97 0.16 -12.65
N LYS A 150 -20.20 1.21 -13.45
CA LYS A 150 -21.55 1.65 -13.82
C LYS A 150 -22.31 0.58 -14.61
N ARG A 151 -21.64 -0.10 -15.53
CA ARG A 151 -22.22 -1.19 -16.32
C ARG A 151 -22.66 -2.35 -15.44
N LEU A 152 -21.81 -2.75 -14.49
CA LEU A 152 -22.13 -3.82 -13.52
C LEU A 152 -23.24 -3.43 -12.56
N LEU A 153 -23.29 -2.15 -12.14
CA LEU A 153 -24.36 -1.64 -11.28
C LEU A 153 -25.73 -1.77 -11.96
N LEU A 154 -25.82 -1.46 -13.26
CA LEU A 154 -27.06 -1.60 -14.03
C LEU A 154 -27.53 -3.05 -14.12
N ARG A 155 -26.61 -4.02 -14.13
CA ARG A 155 -26.92 -5.46 -14.17
C ARG A 155 -27.36 -6.04 -12.82
N LYS A 156 -27.03 -5.38 -11.71
CA LYS A 156 -27.38 -5.80 -10.34
C LYS A 156 -28.63 -5.10 -9.80
N ARG A 157 -29.17 -4.13 -10.54
CA ARG A 157 -30.47 -3.52 -10.28
C ARG A 157 -31.56 -4.38 -10.87
#